data_AF-A0A920KTT5-F1
#
_entry.id   AF-A0A920KTT5-F1
#
_cell.length_a   1.000
_cell.length_b   1.000
_cell.length_c   1.000
_cell.angle_alpha   90.00
_cell.angle_beta   90.00
_cell.angle_gamma   90.00
#
_symmetry.space_group_name_H-M   'P 1'
#
loop_
_entity.id
_entity.type
_entity.pdbx_description
1 polymer ?
#
loop_
_entity_poly.entity_id
_entity_poly.type
_entity_poly.pdbx_seq_one_letter_code
_entity_poly.pdbx_strand_id
1 'polypeptide(L)'
;MITVLSSIYFIYGFILFYTYSKGYSLLRYLLKRKNINVYISIELIFVILCSLIVFTSQPLNWVVGLIMLFHIAGIIWLISNPGSFYSMAEDPSIDIDSLEISSAMVVIGLGVFVYFSTIF
;
A
#
# COMPACT_ATOMS: atom_id res chain seq x y z
N MET A 1 -9.30 -7.46 -14.55
CA MET A 1 -8.05 -7.11 -13.84
C MET A 1 -8.25 -6.02 -12.79
N ILE A 2 -8.92 -4.91 -13.10
CA ILE A 2 -9.24 -3.84 -12.14
C ILE A 2 -9.98 -4.36 -10.90
N THR A 3 -11.01 -5.19 -11.08
CA THR A 3 -11.74 -5.82 -9.95
C THR A 3 -10.84 -6.68 -9.06
N VAL A 4 -9.85 -7.37 -9.65
CA VAL A 4 -8.90 -8.19 -8.89
C VAL A 4 -7.99 -7.30 -8.05
N LEU A 5 -7.41 -6.25 -8.64
CA LEU A 5 -6.58 -5.29 -7.92
C LEU A 5 -7.37 -4.61 -6.79
N SER A 6 -8.59 -4.15 -7.06
CA SER A 6 -9.49 -3.58 -6.06
C SER A 6 -9.75 -4.57 -4.91
N SER A 7 -10.06 -5.82 -5.23
CA SER A 7 -10.31 -6.86 -4.23
C SER A 7 -9.07 -7.10 -3.34
N ILE A 8 -7.87 -7.07 -3.92
CA ILE A 8 -6.61 -7.22 -3.18
C ILE A 8 -6.39 -6.03 -2.22
N TYR A 9 -6.69 -4.79 -2.64
CA TYR A 9 -6.67 -3.64 -1.73
C TYR A 9 -7.64 -3.84 -0.56
N PHE A 10 -8.90 -4.23 -0.83
CA PHE A 10 -9.86 -4.49 0.24
C PHE A 10 -9.39 -5.58 1.20
N ILE A 11 -8.87 -6.70 0.67
CA ILE A 11 -8.34 -7.80 1.49
C ILE A 11 -7.17 -7.30 2.34
N TYR A 12 -6.23 -6.57 1.76
CA TYR A 12 -5.06 -6.08 2.49
C TYR A 12 -5.44 -5.08 3.60
N GLY A 13 -6.33 -4.13 3.30
CA GLY A 13 -6.83 -3.18 4.29
C GLY A 13 -7.63 -3.86 5.39
N PHE A 14 -8.43 -4.88 5.05
CA PHE A 14 -9.12 -5.70 6.05
C PHE A 14 -8.17 -6.50 6.92
N ILE A 15 -7.09 -7.06 6.36
CA ILE A 15 -6.05 -7.76 7.14
C ILE A 15 -5.37 -6.81 8.12
N LEU A 16 -5.00 -5.59 7.69
CA LEU A 16 -4.45 -4.54 8.57
C LEU A 16 -5.41 -4.25 9.73
N PHE A 17 -6.68 -3.96 9.41
CA PHE A 17 -7.67 -3.65 10.44
C PHE A 17 -7.97 -4.82 11.38
N TYR A 18 -8.09 -6.03 10.85
CA TYR A 18 -8.40 -7.24 11.61
C TYR A 18 -7.27 -7.61 12.56
N THR A 19 -6.02 -7.58 12.09
CA THR A 19 -4.85 -7.89 12.94
C THR A 19 -4.74 -6.89 14.08
N TYR A 20 -4.94 -5.60 13.80
CA TYR A 20 -4.99 -4.54 14.80
C TYR A 20 -6.10 -4.75 15.83
N SER A 21 -7.31 -5.10 15.38
CA SER A 21 -8.44 -5.43 16.26
C SER A 21 -8.18 -6.63 17.17
N LYS A 22 -7.20 -7.48 16.86
CA LYS A 22 -6.75 -8.62 17.68
C LYS A 22 -5.55 -8.30 18.58
N GLY A 23 -5.12 -7.03 18.64
CA GLY A 23 -3.98 -6.58 19.43
C GLY A 23 -2.62 -6.78 18.76
N TYR A 24 -2.58 -7.13 17.47
CA TYR A 24 -1.35 -7.22 16.69
C TYR A 24 -1.20 -6.00 15.79
N SER A 25 0.00 -5.42 15.70
CA SER A 25 0.27 -4.32 14.78
C SER A 25 1.05 -4.84 13.57
N LEU A 26 0.32 -5.14 12.48
CA LEU A 26 0.90 -5.62 11.23
C LEU A 26 1.70 -4.51 10.55
N LEU A 27 1.23 -3.27 10.60
CA LEU A 27 1.98 -2.14 10.04
C LEU A 27 3.33 -1.98 10.75
N ARG A 28 3.34 -1.98 12.09
CA ARG A 28 4.62 -1.95 12.86
C ARG A 28 5.48 -3.16 12.57
N TYR A 29 4.90 -4.34 12.33
CA TYR A 29 5.67 -5.52 11.92
C TYR A 29 6.37 -5.30 10.57
N LEU A 30 5.66 -4.77 9.57
CA LEU A 30 6.19 -4.53 8.23
C LEU A 30 7.26 -3.42 8.19
N LEU A 31 7.07 -2.36 8.99
CA LEU A 31 7.98 -1.22 9.04
C LEU A 31 9.32 -1.50 9.76
N LYS A 32 9.45 -2.63 10.47
CA LYS A 32 10.73 -3.01 11.10
C LYS A 32 11.78 -3.32 10.04
N ARG A 33 13.01 -2.81 10.25
CA ARG A 33 14.19 -3.08 9.40
C ARG A 33 14.37 -4.56 9.05
N LYS A 34 14.25 -5.45 10.03
CA LYS A 34 14.39 -6.91 9.84
C LYS A 34 13.30 -7.55 8.96
N ASN A 35 12.18 -6.85 8.75
CA ASN A 35 11.01 -7.32 8.03
C ASN A 35 10.80 -6.57 6.70
N ILE A 36 11.71 -5.66 6.34
CA ILE A 36 11.52 -4.77 5.20
C ILE A 36 11.36 -5.50 3.87
N ASN A 37 12.01 -6.64 3.71
CA ASN A 37 11.87 -7.46 2.50
C ASN A 37 10.42 -7.92 2.30
N VAL A 38 9.67 -8.16 3.38
CA VAL A 38 8.24 -8.50 3.31
C VAL A 38 7.44 -7.28 2.84
N TYR A 39 7.70 -6.10 3.40
CA TYR A 39 7.07 -4.85 2.97
C TYR A 39 7.32 -4.57 1.47
N ILE A 40 8.59 -4.62 1.03
CA ILE A 40 8.96 -4.43 -0.38
C ILE A 40 8.28 -5.47 -1.28
N SER A 41 8.20 -6.73 -0.83
CA SER A 41 7.54 -7.79 -1.61
C SER A 41 6.05 -7.50 -1.82
N ILE A 42 5.35 -6.99 -0.79
CA ILE A 42 3.95 -6.56 -0.90
C ILE A 42 3.83 -5.39 -1.88
N GLU A 43 4.67 -4.37 -1.74
CA GLU A 43 4.69 -3.21 -2.64
C GLU A 43 4.92 -3.62 -4.10
N LEU A 44 5.86 -4.55 -4.35
CA LEU A 44 6.13 -5.07 -5.69
C LEU A 44 4.94 -5.81 -6.31
N ILE A 45 4.15 -6.55 -5.52
CA ILE A 45 2.92 -7.17 -6.01
C ILE A 45 1.95 -6.09 -6.53
N PHE A 46 1.77 -5.00 -5.78
CA PHE A 46 0.93 -3.88 -6.20
C PHE A 46 1.48 -3.18 -7.44
N VAL A 47 2.79 -2.94 -7.52
CA VAL A 47 3.43 -2.35 -8.72
C VAL A 47 3.19 -3.22 -9.95
N ILE A 48 3.37 -4.55 -9.86
CA ILE A 48 3.18 -5.47 -10.99
C ILE A 48 1.71 -5.44 -11.44
N LEU A 49 0.76 -5.57 -10.52
CA LEU A 49 -0.66 -5.58 -10.85
C LEU A 49 -1.13 -4.24 -11.44
N CYS A 50 -0.67 -3.12 -10.89
CA CYS A 50 -0.96 -1.80 -11.45
C CYS A 50 -0.34 -1.66 -12.85
N SER A 51 0.93 -2.06 -13.02
CA SER A 51 1.63 -2.01 -14.31
C SER A 51 0.88 -2.79 -15.38
N LEU A 52 0.45 -4.01 -15.08
CA LEU A 52 -0.32 -4.81 -16.02
C LEU A 52 -1.59 -4.06 -16.47
N ILE A 53 -2.37 -3.51 -15.53
CA ILE A 53 -3.58 -2.74 -15.88
C ILE A 53 -3.23 -1.51 -16.71
N VAL A 54 -2.24 -0.72 -16.30
CA VAL A 54 -1.85 0.53 -16.98
C VAL A 54 -1.42 0.27 -18.42
N PHE A 55 -0.62 -0.76 -18.67
CA PHE A 55 -0.09 -1.06 -20.00
C PHE A 55 -1.04 -1.85 -20.89
N THR A 56 -2.08 -2.49 -20.34
CA THR A 56 -3.09 -3.22 -21.15
C THR A 56 -4.42 -2.50 -21.31
N SER A 57 -4.68 -1.40 -20.59
CA SER A 57 -5.94 -0.64 -20.71
C SER A 57 -5.86 0.39 -21.83
N GLN A 58 -6.90 0.44 -22.67
CA GLN A 58 -7.07 1.43 -23.73
C GLN A 58 -8.50 1.99 -23.69
N PRO A 59 -8.71 3.28 -23.34
CA PRO A 59 -7.68 4.27 -22.98
C PRO A 59 -6.96 3.92 -21.66
N LEU A 60 -5.84 4.59 -21.41
CA LEU A 60 -5.03 4.38 -20.20
C LEU A 60 -5.86 4.69 -18.95
N ASN A 61 -5.89 3.75 -18.00
CA ASN A 61 -6.53 3.97 -16.70
C ASN A 61 -5.62 4.83 -15.81
N TRP A 62 -5.85 6.14 -15.84
CA TRP A 62 -5.00 7.13 -15.16
C TRP A 62 -5.07 7.04 -13.63
N VAL A 63 -6.20 6.59 -13.07
CA VAL A 63 -6.34 6.37 -11.62
C VAL A 63 -5.37 5.29 -11.15
N VAL A 64 -5.37 4.15 -11.83
CA VAL A 64 -4.43 3.06 -11.52
C VAL A 64 -2.99 3.48 -11.80
N GLY A 65 -2.76 4.29 -12.85
CA GLY A 65 -1.45 4.89 -13.13
C GLY A 65 -0.92 5.75 -11.99
N LEU A 66 -1.75 6.62 -11.41
CA LEU A 66 -1.36 7.46 -10.28
C LEU A 66 -1.04 6.62 -9.04
N ILE A 67 -1.85 5.60 -8.75
CA ILE A 67 -1.63 4.68 -7.63
C ILE A 67 -0.31 3.91 -7.80
N MET A 68 -0.01 3.45 -9.03
CA MET A 68 1.27 2.81 -9.34
C MET A 68 2.46 3.69 -8.97
N LEU A 69 2.40 4.99 -9.29
CA LEU A 69 3.47 5.93 -8.99
C LEU A 69 3.70 6.09 -7.48
N PHE A 70 2.66 6.05 -6.65
CA PHE A 70 2.81 6.09 -5.19
C PHE A 70 3.57 4.87 -4.66
N HIS A 71 3.26 3.67 -5.14
CA HIS A 71 4.00 2.46 -4.76
C HIS A 71 5.47 2.54 -5.17
N ILE A 72 5.73 2.95 -6.42
CA ILE A 72 7.10 3.13 -6.91
C ILE A 72 7.84 4.18 -6.09
N ALA A 73 7.21 5.31 -5.76
CA ALA A 73 7.80 6.35 -4.94
C ALA A 73 8.16 5.85 -3.53
N GLY A 74 7.29 5.03 -2.91
CA GLY A 74 7.57 4.40 -1.62
C GLY A 74 8.79 3.48 -1.66
N ILE A 75 8.89 2.62 -2.69
CA ILE A 75 10.06 1.75 -2.91
C ILE A 75 11.32 2.58 -3.14
N ILE A 76 11.26 3.63 -3.98
CA ILE A 76 12.39 4.53 -4.25
C ILE A 76 12.85 5.21 -2.97
N TRP A 77 11.95 5.77 -2.17
CA TRP A 77 12.32 6.44 -0.92
C TRP A 77 13.08 5.50 0.01
N LEU A 78 12.59 4.27 0.16
CA LEU A 78 13.20 3.25 0.99
C LEU A 78 14.61 2.84 0.51
N ILE A 79 14.82 2.71 -0.81
CA ILE A 79 16.11 2.29 -1.38
C ILE A 79 17.10 3.46 -1.40
N SER A 80 16.65 4.64 -1.81
CA SER A 80 17.51 5.82 -2.00
C SER A 80 17.84 6.53 -0.71
N ASN A 81 16.94 6.52 0.29
CA ASN A 81 17.17 7.16 1.59
C ASN A 81 16.57 6.32 2.75
N PRO A 82 17.14 5.13 3.02
CA PRO A 82 16.64 4.25 4.08
C PRO A 82 16.71 4.91 5.46
N GLY A 83 17.70 5.76 5.72
CA GLY A 83 17.84 6.47 6.99
C GLY A 83 16.61 7.32 7.31
N SER A 84 16.15 8.12 6.34
CA SER A 84 14.95 8.93 6.46
C SER A 84 13.66 8.11 6.58
N PHE A 85 13.56 7.00 5.84
CA PHE A 85 12.40 6.11 5.94
C PHE A 85 12.27 5.53 7.35
N TYR A 86 13.35 4.97 7.89
CA TYR A 86 13.30 4.35 9.21
C TYR A 86 13.22 5.36 10.34
N SER A 87 13.78 6.57 10.19
CA SER A 87 13.61 7.60 11.21
C SER A 87 12.14 8.00 11.37
N MET A 88 11.36 8.01 10.28
CA MET A 88 9.90 8.18 10.36
C MET A 88 9.24 6.95 11.00
N ALA A 89 9.59 5.74 10.58
CA ALA A 89 8.95 4.52 11.10
C ALA A 89 9.21 4.28 12.60
N GLU A 90 10.34 4.79 13.10
CA GLU A 90 10.79 4.66 14.49
C GLU A 90 10.54 5.96 15.29
N ASP A 91 9.88 6.97 14.71
CA ASP A 91 9.63 8.26 15.36
C ASP A 91 8.66 8.09 16.54
N PRO A 92 9.08 8.36 17.79
CA PRO A 92 8.23 8.20 18.97
C PRO A 92 7.10 9.23 19.05
N SER A 93 7.15 10.30 18.26
CA SER A 93 6.08 11.29 18.16
C SER A 93 4.91 10.84 17.27
N ILE A 94 5.11 9.80 16.46
CA ILE A 94 4.06 9.22 15.63
C ILE A 94 3.25 8.24 16.45
N ASP A 95 1.96 8.52 16.57
CA ASP A 95 0.99 7.59 17.13
C ASP A 95 0.76 6.43 16.15
N ILE A 96 1.49 5.32 16.36
CA ILE A 96 1.41 4.11 15.55
C ILE A 96 -0.02 3.54 15.50
N ASP A 97 -0.79 3.68 16.57
CA ASP A 97 -2.16 3.15 16.63
C ASP A 97 -3.07 3.93 15.65
N SER A 98 -2.92 5.26 15.64
CA SER A 98 -3.59 6.11 14.65
C SER A 98 -3.12 5.83 13.23
N LEU A 99 -1.82 5.56 13.04
CA LEU A 99 -1.22 5.28 11.74
C LEU A 99 -1.73 3.95 11.18
N GLU A 100 -1.88 2.92 12.01
CA GLU A 100 -2.38 1.61 11.60
C GLU A 100 -3.82 1.69 11.09
N ILE A 101 -4.69 2.35 11.85
CA ILE A 101 -6.09 2.58 11.45
C ILE A 101 -6.13 3.40 10.16
N SER A 102 -5.35 4.47 10.09
CA SER A 102 -5.29 5.35 8.91
C SER A 102 -4.78 4.58 7.68
N SER A 103 -3.74 3.77 7.81
CA SER A 103 -3.23 2.93 6.72
C SER A 103 -4.27 1.92 6.24
N ALA A 104 -4.98 1.25 7.16
CA ALA A 104 -6.06 0.34 6.79
C ALA A 104 -7.17 1.06 6.00
N MET A 105 -7.60 2.24 6.47
CA MET A 105 -8.61 3.05 5.79
C MET A 105 -8.14 3.56 4.43
N VAL A 106 -6.90 4.02 4.31
CA VAL A 106 -6.32 4.45 3.04
C VAL A 106 -6.29 3.30 2.04
N VAL A 107 -5.82 2.12 2.45
CA VAL A 107 -5.75 0.93 1.59
C VAL A 107 -7.15 0.49 1.15
N ILE A 108 -8.15 0.51 2.04
CA ILE A 108 -9.56 0.26 1.67
C ILE A 108 -10.07 1.31 0.68
N GLY A 109 -9.77 2.59 0.93
CA GLY A 109 -10.12 3.70 0.04
C GLY A 109 -9.52 3.55 -1.36
N LEU A 110 -8.25 3.12 -1.46
CA LEU A 110 -7.62 2.80 -2.74
C LEU A 110 -8.38 1.67 -3.45
N GLY A 111 -8.84 0.64 -2.72
CA GLY A 111 -9.71 -0.40 -3.28
C GLY A 111 -10.99 0.14 -3.91
N VAL A 112 -11.63 1.11 -3.25
CA VAL A 112 -12.80 1.84 -3.78
C VAL A 112 -12.42 2.61 -5.04
N PHE A 113 -11.38 3.45 -4.99
CA PHE A 113 -10.93 4.24 -6.15
C PHE A 113 -10.60 3.37 -7.37
N VAL A 114 -9.87 2.27 -7.16
CA VAL A 114 -9.57 1.30 -8.21
C VAL A 114 -10.84 0.69 -8.77
N TYR A 115 -11.80 0.29 -7.94
CA TYR A 115 -13.07 -0.26 -8.44
C TYR A 115 -13.83 0.74 -9.31
N PHE A 116 -13.98 1.97 -8.84
CA PHE A 116 -14.69 3.03 -9.57
C PHE A 116 -13.95 3.50 -10.83
N SER A 117 -12.64 3.24 -10.95
CA SER A 117 -11.90 3.47 -12.19
C SER A 117 -12.34 2.59 -13.37
N THR A 118 -13.27 1.65 -13.16
CA THR A 118 -13.93 0.93 -14.27
C THR A 118 -14.94 1.80 -15.03
N ILE A 119 -15.36 2.92 -14.44
CA ILE A 119 -16.41 3.80 -14.97
C ILE A 119 -15.81 4.98 -15.77
N PHE A 120 -14.52 5.26 -15.60
CA PHE A 120 -13.82 6.43 -16.15
C PHE A 120 -12.71 6.04 -17.12
#